data_AF-A0A0B6EYX1-F1
#
_entry.id   AF-A0A0B6EYX1-F1
#
_cell.length_a   1.000
_cell.length_b   1.000
_cell.length_c   1.000
_cell.angle_alpha   90.00
_cell.angle_beta   90.00
_cell.angle_gamma   90.00
#
_symmetry.space_group_name_H-M   'P 1'
#
loop_
_entity.id
_entity.type
_entity.pdbx_description
1 polymer ?
#
loop_
_entity_poly.entity_id
_entity_poly.type
_entity_poly.pdbx_seq_one_letter_code
_entity_poly.pdbx_strand_id
1 'polypeptide(L)'
;MSAPIPDSVKTRKRYITLTDLSAGLIILSLPLQFWDLFTSLMVAALGTLLCALMTARLRTTINSADLPTAELDEYQMQQHVEARDDGLKYSLAALVILLLVTGVISWGARTMPIMDGVFVSLLYFKLILLLLVWLPFSVARSLAGKMNRDELISKE
;
A
#
# COMPACT_ATOMS: atom_id res chain seq x y z
N MET A 1 -15.22 -32.72 2.88
CA MET A 1 -13.80 -32.57 2.50
C MET A 1 -13.63 -31.14 2.01
N SER A 2 -12.80 -30.31 2.64
CA SER A 2 -12.55 -28.94 2.16
C SER A 2 -11.88 -29.00 0.79
N ALA A 3 -12.44 -28.33 -0.21
CA ALA A 3 -11.84 -28.24 -1.53
C ALA A 3 -10.42 -27.62 -1.43
N PRO A 4 -9.42 -28.11 -2.19
CA PRO A 4 -8.09 -27.55 -2.16
C PRO A 4 -8.08 -26.10 -2.68
N ILE A 5 -7.48 -25.21 -1.89
CA ILE A 5 -7.36 -23.78 -2.22
C ILE A 5 -6.62 -23.62 -3.55
N PRO A 6 -7.16 -22.86 -4.53
CA PRO A 6 -6.50 -22.60 -5.81
C PRO A 6 -5.10 -21.99 -5.62
N ASP A 7 -4.14 -22.39 -6.44
CA ASP A 7 -2.78 -21.87 -6.38
C ASP A 7 -2.69 -20.39 -6.83
N SER A 8 -3.64 -19.93 -7.65
CA SER A 8 -3.88 -18.52 -7.96
C SER A 8 -4.15 -17.69 -6.68
N VAL A 9 -5.08 -18.14 -5.84
CA VAL A 9 -5.44 -17.49 -4.57
C VAL A 9 -4.24 -17.43 -3.62
N LYS A 10 -3.49 -18.54 -3.48
CA LYS A 10 -2.27 -18.57 -2.65
C LYS A 10 -1.23 -17.57 -3.15
N THR A 11 -1.03 -17.50 -4.46
CA THR A 11 -0.05 -16.61 -5.08
C THR A 11 -0.43 -15.13 -4.88
N ARG A 12 -1.70 -14.76 -5.12
CA ARG A 12 -2.18 -13.39 -4.86
C ARG A 12 -2.06 -13.02 -3.38
N LYS A 13 -2.44 -13.92 -2.47
CA LYS A 13 -2.32 -13.69 -1.02
C LYS A 13 -0.86 -13.48 -0.60
N ARG A 14 0.08 -14.24 -1.17
CA ARG A 14 1.52 -14.06 -0.90
C ARG A 14 2.01 -12.67 -1.32
N TYR A 15 1.64 -12.20 -2.51
CA TYR A 15 2.05 -10.86 -2.95
C TYR A 15 1.42 -9.75 -2.12
N ILE A 16 0.15 -9.89 -1.70
CA ILE A 16 -0.48 -8.94 -0.77
C ILE A 16 0.31 -8.89 0.54
N THR A 17 0.61 -10.03 1.17
CA THR A 17 1.37 -10.07 2.43
C THR A 17 2.78 -9.50 2.28
N LEU A 18 3.49 -9.80 1.19
CA LEU A 18 4.82 -9.25 0.94
C LEU A 18 4.78 -7.72 0.75
N THR A 19 3.73 -7.21 0.11
CA THR A 19 3.53 -5.77 -0.08
C THR A 19 3.21 -5.09 1.25
N ASP A 20 2.34 -5.68 2.07
CA ASP A 20 2.04 -5.20 3.43
C ASP A 20 3.30 -5.17 4.31
N LEU A 21 4.14 -6.21 4.27
CA LEU A 21 5.43 -6.23 4.97
C LEU A 21 6.37 -5.12 4.48
N SER A 22 6.39 -4.87 3.17
CA SER A 22 7.22 -3.82 2.57
C SER A 22 6.75 -2.42 2.98
N ALA A 23 5.43 -2.19 3.04
CA ALA A 23 4.86 -0.96 3.61
C ALA A 23 5.19 -0.83 5.10
N GLY A 24 5.19 -1.94 5.84
CA GLY A 24 5.63 -2.01 7.23
C GLY A 24 7.08 -1.54 7.43
N LEU A 25 7.99 -1.82 6.49
CA LEU A 25 9.37 -1.29 6.54
C LEU A 25 9.40 0.24 6.45
N ILE A 26 8.56 0.83 5.61
CA ILE A 26 8.46 2.29 5.49
C ILE A 26 7.96 2.88 6.82
N ILE A 27 6.96 2.27 7.45
CA ILE A 27 6.46 2.71 8.76
C ILE A 27 7.53 2.56 9.85
N LEU A 28 8.24 1.42 9.87
CA LEU A 28 9.33 1.15 10.82
C LEU A 28 10.49 2.14 10.66
N SER A 29 10.68 2.69 9.45
CA SER A 29 11.71 3.70 9.22
C SER A 29 11.45 4.99 10.00
N LEU A 30 10.19 5.34 10.31
CA LEU A 30 9.84 6.58 11.02
C LEU A 30 10.49 6.67 12.42
N PRO A 31 10.29 5.70 13.35
CA PRO A 31 10.97 5.73 14.64
C PRO A 31 12.49 5.54 14.50
N LEU A 32 12.96 4.80 13.48
CA LEU A 32 14.40 4.59 13.27
C LEU A 32 15.16 5.90 13.01
N GLN A 33 14.47 6.93 12.50
CA GLN A 33 15.08 8.22 12.20
C GLN A 33 15.67 8.92 13.44
N PHE A 34 15.13 8.64 14.64
CA PHE A 34 15.64 9.20 15.89
C PHE A 34 17.01 8.63 16.30
N TRP A 35 17.40 7.48 15.77
CA TRP A 35 18.71 6.86 16.01
C TRP A 35 19.71 7.14 14.88
N ASP A 36 19.30 6.92 13.63
CA ASP A 36 20.15 7.17 12.46
C ASP A 36 19.30 7.59 11.25
N LEU A 37 19.56 8.80 10.75
CA LEU A 37 18.86 9.35 9.59
C LEU A 37 19.17 8.56 8.32
N PHE A 38 20.42 8.11 8.13
CA PHE A 38 20.84 7.46 6.89
C PHE A 38 20.21 6.07 6.76
N THR A 39 20.37 5.21 7.75
CA THR A 39 19.76 3.87 7.76
C THR A 39 18.24 3.96 7.65
N SER A 40 17.63 4.91 8.37
CA SER A 40 16.20 5.15 8.30
C SER A 40 15.74 5.53 6.88
N LEU A 41 16.47 6.41 6.18
CA LEU A 41 16.17 6.74 4.78
C LEU A 41 16.34 5.52 3.86
N MET A 42 17.40 4.74 4.02
CA MET A 42 17.65 3.54 3.20
C MET A 42 16.56 2.49 3.39
N VAL A 43 16.11 2.26 4.62
CA VAL A 43 15.00 1.34 4.93
C VAL A 43 13.70 1.81 4.26
N ALA A 44 13.40 3.11 4.30
CA ALA A 44 12.23 3.67 3.63
C ALA A 44 12.29 3.50 2.11
N ALA A 45 13.44 3.81 1.50
CA ALA A 45 13.64 3.67 0.05
C ALA A 45 13.53 2.21 -0.39
N LEU A 46 14.16 1.29 0.35
CA LEU A 46 14.08 -0.15 0.10
C LEU A 46 12.65 -0.68 0.26
N GLY A 47 11.95 -0.28 1.32
CA GLY A 47 10.53 -0.62 1.53
C GLY A 47 9.65 -0.13 0.38
N THR A 48 9.90 1.09 -0.12
CA THR A 48 9.18 1.67 -1.26
C THR A 48 9.41 0.86 -2.53
N LEU A 49 10.67 0.53 -2.85
CA LEU A 49 11.03 -0.26 -4.03
C LEU A 49 10.41 -1.66 -3.98
N LEU A 50 10.49 -2.35 -2.85
CA LEU A 50 9.88 -3.67 -2.68
C LEU A 50 8.36 -3.60 -2.81
N CYS A 51 7.73 -2.59 -2.21
CA CYS A 51 6.29 -2.38 -2.28
C CYS A 51 5.83 -2.12 -3.73
N ALA A 52 6.57 -1.30 -4.48
CA ALA A 52 6.30 -1.06 -5.91
C ALA A 52 6.48 -2.33 -6.75
N LEU A 53 7.54 -3.10 -6.53
CA LEU A 53 7.80 -4.36 -7.24
C LEU A 53 6.72 -5.40 -6.95
N MET A 54 6.35 -5.61 -5.69
CA MET A 54 5.32 -6.58 -5.31
C MET A 54 3.93 -6.15 -5.80
N THR A 55 3.63 -4.85 -5.81
CA THR A 55 2.40 -4.32 -6.43
C THR A 55 2.38 -4.59 -7.93
N ALA A 56 3.49 -4.38 -8.63
CA ALA A 56 3.60 -4.69 -10.06
C ALA A 56 3.41 -6.19 -10.33
N ARG A 57 3.98 -7.07 -9.49
CA ARG A 57 3.77 -8.52 -9.59
C ARG A 57 2.31 -8.89 -9.29
N LEU A 58 1.68 -8.29 -8.30
CA LEU A 58 0.25 -8.49 -8.02
C LEU A 58 -0.61 -8.08 -9.23
N ARG A 59 -0.31 -6.95 -9.89
CA ARG A 59 -1.00 -6.51 -11.11
C ARG A 59 -0.95 -7.53 -12.24
N THR A 60 0.21 -8.17 -12.45
CA THR A 60 0.31 -9.22 -13.47
C THR A 60 -0.58 -10.43 -13.17
N THR A 61 -0.83 -10.74 -11.88
CA THR A 61 -1.72 -11.86 -11.49
C THR A 61 -3.22 -11.57 -11.60
N ILE A 62 -3.58 -10.30 -11.82
CA ILE A 62 -4.96 -9.84 -12.06
C ILE A 62 -5.13 -9.36 -13.52
N ASN A 63 -4.22 -9.76 -14.42
CA ASN A 63 -4.19 -9.35 -15.84
C ASN A 63 -4.26 -7.82 -16.06
N SER A 64 -3.72 -7.04 -15.11
CA SER A 64 -3.79 -5.58 -15.14
C SER A 64 -5.22 -5.04 -15.27
N ALA A 65 -6.22 -5.78 -14.76
CA ALA A 65 -7.62 -5.36 -14.73
C ALA A 65 -7.85 -4.07 -13.91
N ASP A 66 -6.83 -3.58 -13.21
CA ASP A 66 -6.80 -2.30 -12.51
C ASP A 66 -6.37 -1.10 -13.39
N LEU A 67 -5.91 -1.33 -14.63
CA LEU A 67 -5.58 -0.28 -15.60
C LEU A 67 -6.81 0.17 -16.40
N PRO A 68 -6.91 1.46 -16.77
CA PRO A 68 -8.06 2.01 -17.51
C PRO A 68 -8.15 1.51 -18.95
N THR A 69 -7.14 0.81 -19.45
CA THR A 69 -7.05 0.30 -20.83
C THR A 69 -7.41 -1.18 -20.95
N ALA A 70 -7.81 -1.84 -19.85
CA ALA A 70 -8.20 -3.25 -19.90
C ALA A 70 -9.59 -3.40 -20.55
N GLU A 71 -9.72 -4.29 -21.53
CA GLU A 71 -11.02 -4.74 -22.03
C GLU A 71 -11.69 -5.58 -20.92
N LEU A 72 -12.63 -4.95 -20.22
CA LEU A 72 -13.34 -5.54 -19.08
C LEU A 72 -14.76 -5.89 -19.52
N ASP A 73 -15.19 -7.11 -19.20
CA ASP A 73 -16.60 -7.51 -19.31
C ASP A 73 -17.47 -6.68 -18.33
N GLU A 74 -18.78 -6.59 -18.54
CA GLU A 74 -19.69 -5.71 -17.80
C GLU A 74 -19.65 -5.96 -16.29
N TYR A 75 -19.51 -7.22 -15.88
CA TYR A 75 -19.29 -7.62 -14.48
C TYR A 75 -17.92 -7.16 -13.93
N GLN A 76 -16.86 -7.26 -14.73
CA GLN A 76 -15.52 -6.84 -14.32
C GLN A 76 -15.39 -5.31 -14.27
N MET A 77 -16.15 -4.59 -15.10
CA MET A 77 -16.24 -3.14 -15.08
C MET A 77 -16.86 -2.65 -13.77
N GLN A 78 -17.94 -3.29 -13.29
CA GLN A 78 -18.53 -2.98 -11.98
C GLN A 78 -17.54 -3.23 -10.84
N GLN A 79 -16.82 -4.36 -10.86
CA GLN A 79 -15.80 -4.65 -9.85
C GLN A 79 -14.66 -3.61 -9.86
N HIS A 80 -14.26 -3.13 -11.04
CA HIS A 80 -13.24 -2.11 -11.19
C HIS A 80 -13.69 -0.75 -10.62
N VAL A 81 -14.92 -0.32 -10.92
CA VAL A 81 -15.48 0.93 -10.39
C VAL A 81 -15.60 0.86 -8.87
N GLU A 82 -16.11 -0.23 -8.33
CA GLU A 82 -16.24 -0.41 -6.88
C GLU A 82 -14.86 -0.49 -6.19
N ALA A 83 -13.86 -1.13 -6.82
CA ALA A 83 -12.49 -1.15 -6.30
C ALA A 83 -11.84 0.25 -6.31
N ARG A 84 -12.17 1.10 -7.29
CA ARG A 84 -11.74 2.51 -7.32
C ARG A 84 -12.42 3.33 -6.23
N ASP A 85 -13.72 3.17 -6.01
CA ASP A 85 -14.44 3.85 -4.94
C ASP A 85 -13.90 3.46 -3.56
N ASP A 86 -13.60 2.18 -3.35
CA ASP A 86 -12.93 1.71 -2.15
C ASP A 86 -11.53 2.34 -2.02
N GLY A 87 -10.74 2.33 -3.10
CA GLY A 87 -9.44 2.99 -3.15
C GLY A 87 -9.49 4.48 -2.81
N LEU A 88 -10.54 5.18 -3.26
CA LEU A 88 -10.78 6.58 -2.97
C LEU A 88 -11.16 6.80 -1.49
N LYS A 89 -12.00 5.94 -0.92
CA LYS A 89 -12.34 5.97 0.52
C LYS A 89 -11.10 5.74 1.37
N TYR A 90 -10.26 4.76 1.02
CA TYR A 90 -9.00 4.48 1.71
C TYR A 90 -8.01 5.63 1.60
N SER A 91 -7.90 6.26 0.42
CA SER A 91 -7.00 7.41 0.24
C SER A 91 -7.48 8.63 1.03
N LEU A 92 -8.78 8.89 1.06
CA LEU A 92 -9.36 9.96 1.87
C LEU A 92 -9.13 9.72 3.36
N ALA A 93 -9.35 8.49 3.84
CA ALA A 93 -9.02 8.12 5.22
C ALA A 93 -7.53 8.30 5.53
N ALA A 94 -6.64 7.90 4.61
CA ALA A 94 -5.20 8.08 4.75
C ALA A 94 -4.81 9.57 4.82
N LEU A 95 -5.45 10.45 4.06
CA LEU A 95 -5.22 11.89 4.12
C LEU A 95 -5.68 12.51 5.45
N VAL A 96 -6.80 12.06 6.01
CA VAL A 96 -7.25 12.50 7.34
C VAL A 96 -6.27 12.06 8.43
N ILE A 97 -5.77 10.82 8.35
CA ILE A 97 -4.73 10.33 9.26
C ILE A 97 -3.44 11.14 9.08
N LEU A 98 -3.06 11.43 7.84
CA LEU A 98 -1.89 12.24 7.53
C LEU A 98 -1.99 13.63 8.18
N LEU A 99 -3.17 14.27 8.16
CA LEU A 99 -3.38 15.55 8.82
C LEU A 99 -3.08 15.50 10.33
N LEU A 100 -3.48 14.43 11.01
CA LEU A 100 -3.17 14.23 12.43
C LEU A 100 -1.67 14.02 12.63
N VAL A 101 -1.05 13.19 11.79
CA VAL A 101 0.40 12.90 11.85
C VAL A 101 1.21 14.16 11.60
N THR A 102 0.85 14.99 10.62
CA THR A 102 1.54 16.25 10.33
C THR A 102 1.37 17.26 11.46
N GLY A 103 0.19 17.31 12.09
CA GLY A 103 -0.03 18.09 13.32
C GLY A 103 0.92 17.69 14.45
N VAL A 104 1.12 16.38 14.67
CA VAL A 104 2.08 15.87 15.66
C VAL A 104 3.52 16.22 15.28
N ILE A 105 3.89 16.09 14.00
CA ILE A 105 5.24 16.46 13.52
C ILE A 105 5.49 17.96 13.70
N SER A 106 4.53 18.82 13.38
CA SER A 106 4.64 20.27 13.56
C SER A 106 4.76 20.66 15.03
N TRP A 107 4.01 20.02 15.92
CA TRP A 107 4.15 20.21 17.36
C TRP A 107 5.52 19.72 17.87
N GLY A 108 5.99 18.56 17.39
CA GLY A 108 7.31 18.03 17.68
C GLY A 108 8.42 18.98 17.23
N ALA A 109 8.36 19.49 15.99
CA ALA A 109 9.32 20.45 15.44
C ALA A 109 9.39 21.75 16.25
N ARG A 110 8.26 22.16 16.88
CA ARG A 110 8.23 23.34 17.73
C ARG A 110 8.83 23.10 19.12
N THR A 111 8.67 21.88 19.66
CA THR A 111 8.98 21.55 21.06
C THR A 111 10.31 20.84 21.25
N MET A 112 10.80 20.13 20.23
CA MET A 112 12.02 19.33 20.29
C MET A 112 13.15 19.97 19.47
N PRO A 113 14.30 20.30 20.09
CA PRO A 113 15.43 20.93 19.39
C PRO A 113 16.14 19.99 18.40
N ILE A 114 15.88 18.69 18.45
CA ILE A 114 16.48 17.69 17.55
C ILE A 114 15.83 17.66 16.15
N MET A 115 14.63 18.23 16.02
CA MET A 115 13.85 18.22 14.77
C MET A 115 14.18 19.44 13.90
N ASP A 116 15.40 19.46 13.37
CA ASP A 116 15.82 20.48 12.41
C ASP A 116 15.09 20.35 11.06
N GLY A 117 15.30 21.30 10.15
CA GLY A 117 14.62 21.31 8.84
C GLY A 117 14.91 20.07 7.99
N VAL A 118 16.11 19.50 8.11
CA VAL A 118 16.50 18.29 7.38
C VAL A 118 15.77 17.08 7.95
N PHE A 119 15.72 16.94 9.27
CA PHE A 119 14.99 15.89 9.96
C PHE A 119 13.50 15.91 9.59
N VAL A 120 12.87 17.07 9.64
CA VAL A 120 11.44 17.22 9.31
C VAL A 120 11.20 16.90 7.83
N SER A 121 12.03 17.40 6.91
CA SER A 121 11.87 17.12 5.48
C SER A 121 12.00 15.62 5.16
N LEU A 122 12.89 14.89 5.83
CA LEU A 122 13.03 13.45 5.68
C LEU A 122 11.82 12.66 6.22
N LEU A 123 11.18 13.13 7.29
CA LEU A 123 9.92 12.54 7.76
C LEU A 123 8.81 12.70 6.72
N TYR A 124 8.63 13.93 6.20
CA TYR A 124 7.65 14.19 5.14
C TYR A 124 7.92 13.40 3.87
N PHE A 125 9.20 13.27 3.48
CA PHE A 125 9.58 12.46 2.33
C PHE A 125 9.13 11.00 2.48
N LYS A 126 9.33 10.39 3.65
CA LYS A 126 8.87 9.02 3.93
C LYS A 126 7.36 8.87 3.89
N LEU A 127 6.62 9.86 4.39
CA LEU A 127 5.16 9.88 4.30
C LEU A 127 4.68 9.96 2.83
N ILE A 128 5.35 10.78 2.01
CA ILE A 128 5.07 10.87 0.57
C ILE A 128 5.34 9.53 -0.12
N LEU A 129 6.48 8.89 0.18
CA LEU A 129 6.79 7.56 -0.36
C LEU A 129 5.73 6.52 0.01
N LEU A 130 5.26 6.53 1.26
CA LEU A 130 4.20 5.64 1.72
C LEU A 130 2.91 5.87 0.93
N LEU A 131 2.46 7.13 0.80
CA LEU A 131 1.25 7.48 0.05
C LEU A 131 1.33 7.09 -1.43
N LEU A 132 2.50 7.31 -2.04
CA LEU A 132 2.74 7.03 -3.46
C LEU A 132 2.56 5.56 -3.79
N VAL A 133 2.96 4.65 -2.89
CA VAL A 133 2.80 3.20 -3.14
C VAL A 133 1.49 2.65 -2.55
N TRP A 134 0.97 3.24 -1.48
CA TRP A 134 -0.24 2.76 -0.83
C TRP A 134 -1.49 2.87 -1.71
N LEU A 135 -1.64 3.99 -2.42
CA LEU A 135 -2.77 4.25 -3.33
C LEU A 135 -2.92 3.18 -4.44
N PRO A 136 -1.91 2.92 -5.29
CA PRO A 136 -2.02 1.90 -6.32
C PRO A 136 -2.17 0.49 -5.73
N PHE A 137 -1.54 0.24 -4.57
CA PHE A 137 -1.66 -1.04 -3.88
C PHE A 137 -3.06 -1.28 -3.32
N SER A 138 -3.73 -0.28 -2.74
CA SER A 138 -5.06 -0.45 -2.16
C SER A 138 -6.10 -0.86 -3.20
N VAL A 139 -6.01 -0.30 -4.41
CA VAL A 139 -6.87 -0.67 -5.54
C VAL A 139 -6.60 -2.11 -5.98
N ALA A 140 -5.33 -2.46 -6.22
CA ALA A 140 -4.93 -3.80 -6.62
C ALA A 140 -5.29 -4.87 -5.57
N ARG A 141 -5.15 -4.54 -4.28
CA ARG A 141 -5.53 -5.40 -3.15
C ARG A 141 -7.03 -5.62 -3.09
N SER A 142 -7.85 -4.57 -3.26
CA SER A 142 -9.32 -4.69 -3.26
C SER A 142 -9.78 -5.62 -4.39
N LEU A 143 -9.27 -5.38 -5.61
CA LEU A 143 -9.63 -6.19 -6.78
C LEU A 143 -9.18 -7.66 -6.63
N ALA A 144 -7.93 -7.89 -6.20
CA ALA A 144 -7.43 -9.24 -5.93
C ALA A 144 -8.24 -9.95 -4.82
N GLY A 145 -8.73 -9.22 -3.82
CA GLY A 145 -9.61 -9.73 -2.78
C GLY A 145 -10.94 -10.23 -3.33
N LYS A 146 -11.57 -9.46 -4.22
CA LYS A 146 -12.84 -9.84 -4.89
C LYS A 146 -12.65 -11.07 -5.77
N MET A 147 -11.60 -11.10 -6.61
CA MET A 147 -11.28 -12.27 -7.45
C MET A 147 -11.02 -13.53 -6.61
N ASN A 148 -10.32 -13.40 -5.48
CA ASN A 148 -10.08 -14.53 -4.58
C ASN A 148 -11.38 -15.04 -3.94
N ARG A 149 -12.31 -14.15 -3.60
CA ARG A 149 -13.63 -14.52 -3.06
C ARG A 149 -14.44 -15.29 -4.11
N ASP A 150 -14.48 -14.80 -5.34
CA ASP A 150 -15.21 -15.45 -6.43
C ASP A 150 -14.63 -16.84 -6.77
N GLU A 151 -13.30 -16.98 -6.78
CA GLU A 151 -12.61 -18.27 -6.99
C GLU A 151 -12.83 -19.27 -5.83
N LEU A 152 -13.12 -18.80 -4.63
CA LEU A 152 -13.44 -19.66 -3.48
C LEU A 152 -14.91 -20.08 -3.48
N ILE A 153 -15.84 -19.17 -3.79
CA ILE A 153 -17.28 -19.44 -3.84
C ILE A 153 -17.64 -20.39 -4.99
N SER A 154 -17.02 -20.22 -6.17
CA SER A 154 -17.23 -21.10 -7.33
C SER A 154 -16.79 -22.56 -7.13
N LYS A 155 -16.13 -22.87 -6.00
CA LYS A 155 -15.70 -24.23 -5.62
C LYS A 155 -16.48 -24.82 -4.45
N GLU A 156 -17.36 -24.06 -3.81
CA GLU A 156 -18.34 -24.57 -2.82
C GLU A 156 -19.57 -25.16 -3.54
#